data_AF-A0A968VG16-F1
#
_entry.id   AF-A0A968VG16-F1
#
_cell.length_a   1.000
_cell.length_b   1.000
_cell.length_c   1.000
_cell.angle_alpha   90.00
_cell.angle_beta   90.00
_cell.angle_gamma   90.00
#
_symmetry.space_group_name_H-M   'P 1'
#
loop_
_entity.id
_entity.type
_entity.pdbx_description
1 polymer ?
#
loop_
_entity_poly.entity_id
_entity_poly.type
_entity_poly.pdbx_seq_one_letter_code
_entity_poly.pdbx_strand_id
1 'polypeptide(L)'
;MKSLSLRLPFKSLKSAQVETNTSKKSLSLRNVLIVPFVVQILLAGGLIGYFSYRNSQEGINEVSSQLRQELNARIQSELKTYLEIPQVINQLNASAVEFGTLNLDSTETMMTHFWQQLLAYELISLIYVGRNTGQFFGASRDSGVVAIDYTDPVETNGVYLSYIADDRGQRGPLRPNLELVPYDPRLRPWYIATEEVRQPTWSPLYTFIDPPSLGLTATVPLFGDNDEIEAVFATDLTLQIITDFLRQIELVDGGSIFVVERETGVLLGNSSNALPFGNLLMVTWK
;
A
#
# COMPACT_ATOMS: atom_id res chain seq x y z
N MET A 1 -36.33 -58.55 115.09
CA MET A 1 -35.15 -58.46 114.19
C MET A 1 -34.98 -57.01 113.77
N LYS A 2 -33.74 -56.51 113.84
CA LYS A 2 -33.34 -55.12 113.53
C LYS A 2 -33.45 -54.83 112.03
N SER A 3 -33.88 -53.62 111.64
CA SER A 3 -33.23 -52.87 110.54
C SER A 3 -33.47 -51.36 110.65
N LEU A 4 -32.36 -50.63 110.70
CA LEU A 4 -32.21 -49.18 110.57
C LEU A 4 -32.45 -48.72 109.12
N SER A 5 -32.98 -47.51 108.92
CA SER A 5 -32.58 -46.59 107.84
C SER A 5 -33.21 -45.20 108.06
N LEU A 6 -32.46 -44.25 108.61
CA LEU A 6 -31.76 -43.13 107.94
C LEU A 6 -32.68 -41.96 107.52
N ARG A 7 -32.56 -40.83 108.25
CA ARG A 7 -33.03 -39.50 107.86
C ARG A 7 -32.00 -38.86 106.91
N LEU A 8 -32.47 -38.23 105.83
CA LEU A 8 -31.73 -37.24 105.04
C LEU A 8 -32.59 -35.96 104.91
N PRO A 9 -32.00 -34.75 104.97
CA PRO A 9 -32.76 -33.51 104.93
C PRO A 9 -33.03 -33.06 103.48
N PHE A 10 -34.25 -32.58 103.22
CA PHE A 10 -34.61 -31.90 101.99
C PHE A 10 -33.90 -30.53 101.92
N LYS A 11 -32.96 -30.37 100.99
CA LYS A 11 -32.34 -29.08 100.66
C LYS A 11 -33.06 -28.51 99.43
N SER A 12 -33.77 -27.41 99.61
CA SER A 12 -34.45 -26.67 98.53
C SER A 12 -33.45 -26.17 97.48
N LEU A 13 -33.61 -26.62 96.24
CA LEU A 13 -32.88 -26.13 95.07
C LEU A 13 -33.64 -24.94 94.49
N LYS A 14 -33.06 -23.73 94.62
CA LYS A 14 -33.45 -22.57 93.80
C LYS A 14 -32.98 -22.82 92.37
N SER A 15 -33.90 -22.98 91.42
CA SER A 15 -33.58 -23.00 90.00
C SER A 15 -33.29 -21.57 89.52
N ALA A 16 -32.05 -21.35 89.07
CA ALA A 16 -31.57 -20.11 88.46
C ALA A 16 -32.24 -19.87 87.10
N GLN A 17 -32.72 -18.65 86.85
CA GLN A 17 -33.05 -18.18 85.50
C GLN A 17 -31.74 -17.85 84.77
N VAL A 18 -31.53 -18.47 83.62
CA VAL A 18 -30.44 -18.13 82.70
C VAL A 18 -30.90 -16.94 81.86
N GLU A 19 -30.40 -15.74 82.15
CA GLU A 19 -30.53 -14.59 81.25
C GLU A 19 -29.53 -14.76 80.10
N THR A 20 -30.04 -15.11 78.91
CA THR A 20 -29.25 -15.02 77.67
C THR A 20 -29.19 -13.56 77.23
N ASN A 21 -28.11 -12.88 77.57
CA ASN A 21 -27.86 -11.50 77.19
C ASN A 21 -27.39 -11.44 75.72
N THR A 22 -28.31 -11.47 74.76
CA THR A 22 -27.97 -11.18 73.35
C THR A 22 -27.89 -9.67 73.16
N SER A 23 -26.68 -9.12 73.21
CA SER A 23 -26.39 -7.74 72.82
C SER A 23 -26.73 -7.53 71.34
N LYS A 24 -27.93 -6.99 71.06
CA LYS A 24 -28.27 -6.43 69.74
C LYS A 24 -27.63 -5.04 69.64
N LYS A 25 -26.53 -4.91 68.88
CA LYS A 25 -25.98 -3.60 68.50
C LYS A 25 -27.08 -2.75 67.85
N SER A 26 -27.43 -1.62 68.45
CA SER A 26 -28.37 -0.65 67.87
C SER A 26 -27.68 0.12 66.75
N LEU A 27 -28.21 0.01 65.53
CA LEU A 27 -27.74 0.80 64.39
C LEU A 27 -28.31 2.21 64.50
N SER A 28 -27.47 3.23 64.34
CA SER A 28 -27.91 4.63 64.26
C SER A 28 -28.88 4.83 63.10
N LEU A 29 -30.02 5.47 63.33
CA LEU A 29 -31.06 5.76 62.32
C LEU A 29 -30.47 6.46 61.08
N ARG A 30 -29.44 7.28 61.29
CA ARG A 30 -28.67 7.96 60.24
C ARG A 30 -27.99 6.97 59.27
N ASN A 31 -27.45 5.87 59.79
CA ASN A 31 -26.78 4.87 58.96
C ASN A 31 -27.79 3.99 58.21
N VAL A 32 -28.94 3.70 58.82
CA VAL A 32 -30.03 2.94 58.18
C VAL A 32 -30.62 3.68 56.98
N LEU A 33 -30.66 5.02 57.03
CA LEU A 33 -31.15 5.83 55.92
C LEU A 33 -30.05 6.20 54.91
N ILE A 34 -28.86 6.62 55.32
CA ILE A 34 -27.84 7.16 54.39
C ILE A 34 -27.15 6.06 53.57
N VAL A 35 -26.81 4.92 54.19
CA VAL A 35 -26.03 3.86 53.51
C VAL A 35 -26.73 3.30 52.27
N PRO A 36 -28.04 2.98 52.29
CA PRO A 36 -28.75 2.50 51.11
C PRO A 36 -28.73 3.50 49.95
N PHE A 37 -28.94 4.79 50.23
CA PHE A 37 -28.92 5.83 49.20
C PHE A 37 -27.52 6.00 48.59
N VAL A 38 -26.46 5.99 49.40
CA VAL A 38 -25.09 6.07 48.90
C VAL A 38 -24.74 4.84 48.06
N VAL A 39 -25.12 3.65 48.50
CA VAL A 39 -24.91 2.40 47.73
C VAL A 39 -25.65 2.45 46.40
N GLN A 40 -26.89 2.94 46.38
CA GLN A 40 -27.66 3.10 45.14
C GLN A 40 -27.01 4.11 44.18
N ILE A 41 -26.52 5.25 44.67
CA ILE A 41 -25.83 6.25 43.84
C ILE A 41 -24.54 5.66 43.25
N LEU A 42 -23.75 4.95 44.06
CA LEU A 42 -22.52 4.31 43.60
C LEU A 42 -22.79 3.20 42.59
N LEU A 43 -23.83 2.38 42.81
CA LEU A 43 -24.26 1.35 41.86
C LEU A 43 -24.74 1.95 40.56
N ALA A 44 -25.60 2.97 40.62
CA ALA A 44 -26.12 3.65 39.43
C ALA A 44 -24.99 4.32 38.64
N GLY A 45 -24.12 5.08 39.31
CA GLY A 45 -22.96 5.72 38.69
C GLY A 45 -21.96 4.72 38.11
N GLY A 46 -21.72 3.60 38.81
CA GLY A 46 -20.87 2.52 38.33
C GLY A 46 -21.43 1.81 37.10
N LEU A 47 -22.72 1.52 37.09
CA LEU A 47 -23.40 0.92 35.93
C LEU A 47 -23.40 1.88 34.74
N ILE A 48 -23.74 3.16 34.95
CA ILE A 48 -23.70 4.19 33.91
C ILE A 48 -22.27 4.33 33.37
N GLY A 49 -21.26 4.37 34.24
CA GLY A 49 -19.86 4.42 33.83
C GLY A 49 -19.43 3.20 33.03
N TYR A 50 -19.81 2.00 33.45
CA TYR A 50 -19.53 0.76 32.74
C TYR A 50 -20.20 0.72 31.36
N PHE A 51 -21.50 1.03 31.28
CA PHE A 51 -22.22 1.06 30.00
C PHE A 51 -21.71 2.17 29.08
N SER A 52 -21.43 3.36 29.64
CA SER A 52 -20.84 4.47 28.88
C SER A 52 -19.48 4.10 28.29
N TYR A 53 -18.61 3.49 29.10
CA TYR A 53 -17.30 3.02 28.64
C TYR A 53 -17.42 1.97 27.53
N ARG A 54 -18.29 0.96 27.73
CA ARG A 54 -18.51 -0.08 26.73
C ARG A 54 -19.08 0.48 25.42
N ASN A 55 -20.12 1.31 25.50
CA ASN A 55 -20.74 1.93 24.33
C ASN A 55 -19.77 2.88 23.61
N SER A 56 -18.91 3.58 24.36
CA SER A 56 -17.87 4.44 23.78
C SER A 56 -16.86 3.61 22.99
N GLN A 57 -16.42 2.47 23.52
CA GLN A 57 -15.47 1.60 22.82
C GLN A 57 -16.09 0.99 21.55
N GLU A 58 -17.35 0.55 21.62
CA GLU A 58 -18.07 0.02 20.45
C GLU A 58 -18.23 1.10 19.37
N GLY A 59 -18.69 2.31 19.74
CA GLY A 59 -18.87 3.42 18.80
C GLY A 59 -17.56 3.96 18.21
N ILE A 60 -16.49 4.03 18.99
CA ILE A 60 -15.16 4.44 18.50
C ILE A 60 -14.61 3.41 17.50
N ASN A 61 -14.77 2.12 17.78
CA ASN A 61 -14.31 1.06 16.88
C ASN A 61 -15.06 1.05 15.56
N GLU A 62 -16.37 1.28 15.58
CA GLU A 62 -17.20 1.35 14.38
C GLU A 62 -16.81 2.53 13.49
N VAL A 63 -16.74 3.75 14.05
CA VAL A 63 -16.32 4.95 13.31
C VAL A 63 -14.90 4.78 12.76
N SER A 64 -13.98 4.21 13.56
CA SER A 64 -12.61 3.95 13.11
C SER A 64 -12.57 2.91 11.98
N SER A 65 -13.44 1.90 12.00
CA SER A 65 -13.54 0.91 10.94
C SER A 65 -14.06 1.51 9.64
N GLN A 66 -15.11 2.33 9.72
CA GLN A 66 -15.66 3.05 8.57
C GLN A 66 -14.62 4.00 7.96
N LEU A 67 -13.91 4.77 8.79
CA LEU A 67 -12.84 5.65 8.33
C LEU A 67 -11.72 4.88 7.63
N ARG A 68 -11.27 3.74 8.20
CA ARG A 68 -10.26 2.88 7.55
C ARG A 68 -10.73 2.34 6.21
N GLN A 69 -12.00 1.94 6.10
CA GLN A 69 -12.57 1.44 4.85
C GLN A 69 -12.62 2.55 3.79
N GLU A 70 -13.08 3.75 4.16
CA GLU A 70 -13.11 4.92 3.27
C GLU A 70 -11.70 5.30 2.81
N LEU A 71 -10.73 5.34 3.73
CA LEU A 71 -9.33 5.61 3.40
C LEU A 71 -8.76 4.56 2.44
N ASN A 72 -8.99 3.27 2.71
CA ASN A 72 -8.55 2.21 1.82
C ASN A 72 -9.20 2.30 0.44
N ALA A 73 -10.51 2.59 0.37
CA ALA A 73 -11.22 2.76 -0.90
C ALA A 73 -10.65 3.94 -1.69
N ARG A 74 -10.35 5.06 -1.01
CA ARG A 74 -9.71 6.23 -1.62
C ARG A 74 -8.31 5.90 -2.13
N ILE A 75 -7.45 5.27 -1.30
CA ILE A 75 -6.09 4.85 -1.71
C ILE A 75 -6.16 3.93 -2.93
N GLN A 76 -7.07 2.95 -2.94
CA GLN A 76 -7.25 2.06 -4.06
C GLN A 76 -7.70 2.79 -5.33
N SER A 77 -8.59 3.78 -5.20
CA SER A 77 -9.03 4.61 -6.32
C SER A 77 -7.88 5.45 -6.90
N GLU A 78 -7.09 6.10 -6.04
CA GLU A 78 -5.94 6.90 -6.44
C GLU A 78 -4.88 6.03 -7.12
N LEU A 79 -4.53 4.89 -6.50
CA LEU A 79 -3.55 3.96 -7.06
C LEU A 79 -4.03 3.35 -8.38
N LYS A 80 -5.31 3.00 -8.48
CA LYS A 80 -5.88 2.48 -9.73
C LYS A 80 -5.75 3.53 -10.84
N THR A 81 -6.16 4.76 -10.57
CA THR A 81 -6.06 5.87 -11.54
C THR A 81 -4.61 6.06 -11.97
N TYR A 82 -3.68 6.05 -11.01
CA TYR A 82 -2.26 6.20 -11.28
C TYR A 82 -1.69 5.06 -12.16
N LEU A 83 -2.04 3.81 -11.83
CA LEU A 83 -1.58 2.63 -12.59
C LEU A 83 -2.28 2.48 -13.95
N GLU A 84 -3.42 3.12 -14.17
CA GLU A 84 -4.07 3.12 -15.49
C GLU A 84 -3.36 4.05 -16.50
N ILE A 85 -2.73 5.14 -16.03
CA ILE A 85 -2.10 6.15 -16.90
C ILE A 85 -1.09 5.56 -17.90
N PRO A 86 -0.12 4.71 -17.49
CA PRO A 86 0.83 4.08 -18.42
C PRO A 86 0.16 3.31 -19.56
N GLN A 87 -0.91 2.55 -19.24
CA GLN A 87 -1.65 1.79 -20.25
C GLN A 87 -2.37 2.71 -21.23
N VAL A 88 -2.97 3.80 -20.72
CA VAL A 88 -3.63 4.81 -21.56
C VAL A 88 -2.62 5.48 -22.50
N ILE A 89 -1.44 5.87 -22.02
CA ILE A 89 -0.39 6.48 -22.85
C ILE A 89 0.02 5.53 -23.98
N ASN A 90 0.30 4.28 -23.64
CA ASN A 90 0.71 3.28 -24.62
C ASN A 90 -0.38 3.00 -25.65
N GLN A 91 -1.64 2.93 -25.24
CA GLN A 91 -2.78 2.75 -26.14
C GLN A 91 -2.95 3.95 -27.09
N LEU A 92 -2.78 5.18 -26.58
CA LEU A 92 -2.82 6.38 -27.40
C LEU A 92 -1.70 6.38 -28.44
N ASN A 93 -0.51 5.90 -28.07
CA ASN A 93 0.63 5.81 -28.99
C ASN A 93 0.43 4.75 -30.07
N ALA A 94 -0.08 3.58 -29.70
CA ALA A 94 -0.47 2.54 -30.66
C ALA A 94 -1.51 3.07 -31.66
N SER A 95 -2.57 3.70 -31.13
CA SER A 95 -3.63 4.29 -31.96
C SER A 95 -3.08 5.41 -32.86
N ALA A 96 -2.13 6.21 -32.37
CA ALA A 96 -1.52 7.29 -33.14
C ALA A 96 -0.78 6.76 -34.39
N VAL A 97 -0.16 5.58 -34.29
CA VAL A 97 0.46 4.90 -35.44
C VAL A 97 -0.61 4.33 -36.38
N GLU A 98 -1.62 3.64 -35.84
CA GLU A 98 -2.72 3.08 -36.65
C GLU A 98 -3.45 4.15 -37.49
N PHE A 99 -3.64 5.34 -36.92
CA PHE A 99 -4.26 6.47 -37.62
C PHE A 99 -3.27 7.33 -38.44
N GLY A 100 -1.99 6.95 -38.49
CA GLY A 100 -0.96 7.63 -39.28
C GLY A 100 -0.53 9.01 -38.76
N THR A 101 -0.84 9.33 -37.50
CA THR A 101 -0.41 10.58 -36.83
C THR A 101 0.96 10.49 -36.18
N LEU A 102 1.46 9.28 -35.94
CA LEU A 102 2.81 8.99 -35.47
C LEU A 102 3.49 8.04 -36.46
N ASN A 103 4.69 8.38 -36.93
CA ASN A 103 5.46 7.56 -37.85
C ASN A 103 6.66 6.93 -37.14
N LEU A 104 6.68 5.60 -37.04
CA LEU A 104 7.74 4.84 -36.39
C LEU A 104 9.08 4.84 -37.16
N ASP A 105 9.07 5.20 -38.44
CA ASP A 105 10.29 5.32 -39.25
C ASP A 105 10.93 6.71 -39.13
N SER A 106 10.26 7.67 -38.47
CA SER A 106 10.78 9.02 -38.28
C SER A 106 11.30 9.21 -36.85
N THR A 107 12.59 9.03 -36.67
CA THR A 107 13.30 9.26 -35.40
C THR A 107 13.04 10.66 -34.83
N GLU A 108 12.95 11.69 -35.68
CA GLU A 108 12.64 13.06 -35.26
C GLU A 108 11.21 13.22 -34.73
N THR A 109 10.24 12.61 -35.40
CA THR A 109 8.85 12.65 -34.93
C THR A 109 8.70 11.90 -33.61
N MET A 110 9.34 10.73 -33.48
CA MET A 110 9.31 9.96 -32.23
C MET A 110 10.01 10.71 -31.08
N MET A 111 11.13 11.39 -31.34
CA MET A 111 11.86 12.24 -30.37
C MET A 111 10.91 13.22 -29.70
N THR A 112 10.32 14.10 -30.51
CA THR A 112 9.47 15.16 -30.00
C THR A 112 8.20 14.60 -29.37
N HIS A 113 7.62 13.54 -29.94
CA HIS A 113 6.39 12.93 -29.43
C HIS A 113 6.55 12.40 -27.99
N PHE A 114 7.51 11.51 -27.75
CA PHE A 114 7.68 10.93 -26.41
C PHE A 114 8.20 11.96 -25.40
N TRP A 115 9.06 12.88 -25.83
CA TRP A 115 9.52 13.97 -24.97
C TRP A 115 8.35 14.84 -24.48
N GLN A 116 7.43 15.25 -25.38
CA GLN A 116 6.25 16.03 -25.00
C GLN A 116 5.34 15.27 -24.03
N GLN A 117 5.11 13.97 -24.30
CA GLN A 117 4.31 13.14 -23.39
C GLN A 117 4.96 13.04 -22.01
N LEU A 118 6.27 12.79 -21.94
CA LEU A 118 6.98 12.65 -20.68
C LEU A 118 6.97 13.97 -19.86
N LEU A 119 6.95 15.13 -20.52
CA LEU A 119 6.77 16.41 -19.84
C LEU A 119 5.36 16.59 -19.24
N ALA A 120 4.33 16.01 -19.85
CA ALA A 120 2.96 16.09 -19.35
C ALA A 120 2.70 15.19 -18.14
N TYR A 121 3.48 14.12 -17.97
CA TYR A 121 3.31 13.14 -16.89
C TYR A 121 4.56 13.08 -15.99
N GLU A 122 4.58 13.89 -14.94
CA GLU A 122 5.75 14.03 -14.04
C GLU A 122 6.12 12.74 -13.27
N LEU A 123 5.16 11.86 -13.04
CA LEU A 123 5.33 10.60 -12.30
C LEU A 123 5.57 9.39 -13.22
N ILE A 124 6.25 9.61 -14.35
CA ILE A 124 6.65 8.57 -15.30
C ILE A 124 8.16 8.68 -15.55
N SER A 125 8.86 7.54 -15.48
CA SER A 125 10.31 7.50 -15.69
C SER A 125 10.72 7.40 -17.15
N LEU A 126 9.96 6.70 -17.98
CA LEU A 126 10.31 6.47 -19.39
C LEU A 126 9.06 6.10 -20.19
N ILE A 127 8.89 6.72 -21.37
CA ILE A 127 7.86 6.40 -22.36
C ILE A 127 8.57 6.07 -23.67
N TYR A 128 8.25 4.94 -24.29
CA TYR A 128 9.06 4.39 -25.37
C TYR A 128 8.32 3.37 -26.23
N VAL A 129 9.01 2.95 -27.29
CA VAL A 129 8.60 1.87 -28.19
C VAL A 129 9.79 0.98 -28.52
N GLY A 130 9.57 -0.33 -28.57
CA GLY A 130 10.49 -1.28 -29.20
C GLY A 130 9.84 -1.94 -30.39
N ARG A 131 10.57 -2.04 -31.50
CA ARG A 131 10.10 -2.70 -32.74
C ARG A 131 10.63 -4.12 -32.83
N ASN A 132 9.91 -4.96 -33.58
CA ASN A 132 10.34 -6.32 -33.90
C ASN A 132 11.67 -6.37 -34.69
N THR A 133 12.06 -5.26 -35.32
CA THR A 133 13.36 -5.05 -35.97
C THR A 133 14.51 -4.93 -34.98
N GLY A 134 14.24 -4.76 -33.68
CA GLY A 134 15.25 -4.50 -32.63
C GLY A 134 15.53 -3.02 -32.39
N GLN A 135 14.81 -2.13 -33.09
CA GLN A 135 14.88 -0.68 -32.83
C GLN A 135 14.18 -0.36 -31.51
N PHE A 136 14.78 0.53 -30.73
CA PHE A 136 14.22 1.07 -29.50
C PHE A 136 14.31 2.59 -29.55
N PHE A 137 13.22 3.25 -29.15
CA PHE A 137 13.17 4.70 -29.10
C PHE A 137 12.30 5.17 -27.94
N GLY A 138 12.76 6.14 -27.14
CA GLY A 138 11.98 6.68 -26.04
C GLY A 138 12.49 8.00 -25.46
N ALA A 139 11.77 8.49 -24.46
CA ALA A 139 12.20 9.62 -23.63
C ALA A 139 12.14 9.23 -22.16
N SER A 140 13.26 9.38 -21.45
CA SER A 140 13.39 9.13 -20.02
C SER A 140 13.53 10.39 -19.19
N ARG A 141 13.22 10.26 -17.91
CA ARG A 141 13.44 11.26 -16.87
C ARG A 141 14.19 10.61 -15.71
N ASP A 142 15.35 11.16 -15.41
CA ASP A 142 16.09 10.83 -14.19
C ASP A 142 16.47 12.11 -13.46
N SER A 143 16.13 12.19 -12.16
CA SER A 143 16.46 13.33 -11.30
C SER A 143 16.06 14.70 -11.89
N GLY A 144 14.94 14.73 -12.62
CA GLY A 144 14.41 15.91 -13.30
C GLY A 144 15.04 16.22 -14.67
N VAL A 145 16.12 15.54 -15.05
CA VAL A 145 16.74 15.65 -16.38
C VAL A 145 16.01 14.74 -17.35
N VAL A 146 15.56 15.30 -18.46
CA VAL A 146 14.93 14.55 -19.55
C VAL A 146 15.97 14.19 -20.60
N ALA A 147 15.93 12.94 -21.05
CA ALA A 147 16.80 12.42 -22.08
C ALA A 147 16.00 11.72 -23.19
N ILE A 148 16.62 11.62 -24.36
CA ILE A 148 16.16 10.84 -25.50
C ILE A 148 17.00 9.58 -25.58
N ASP A 149 16.32 8.44 -25.53
CA ASP A 149 16.94 7.13 -25.51
C ASP A 149 16.72 6.40 -26.84
N TYR A 150 17.78 5.79 -27.36
CA TYR A 150 17.79 5.26 -28.72
C TYR A 150 18.70 4.04 -28.86
N THR A 151 18.22 3.05 -29.60
CA THR A 151 19.05 1.93 -30.09
C THR A 151 18.55 1.49 -31.45
N ASP A 152 19.48 1.25 -32.37
CA ASP A 152 19.19 0.69 -33.68
C ASP A 152 20.27 -0.34 -34.04
N PRO A 153 19.89 -1.56 -34.48
CA PRO A 153 20.86 -2.61 -34.82
C PRO A 153 21.87 -2.20 -35.89
N VAL A 154 21.51 -1.28 -36.79
CA VAL A 154 22.35 -0.81 -37.89
C VAL A 154 23.02 0.51 -37.53
N GLU A 155 22.26 1.54 -37.12
CA GLU A 155 22.81 2.87 -36.90
C GLU A 155 23.67 2.98 -35.64
N THR A 156 23.27 2.31 -34.55
CA THR A 156 24.02 2.32 -33.28
C THR A 156 24.81 1.04 -33.06
N ASN A 157 24.82 0.13 -34.03
CA ASN A 157 25.39 -1.22 -33.90
C ASN A 157 24.81 -1.96 -32.66
N GLY A 158 23.52 -1.73 -32.38
CA GLY A 158 22.81 -2.33 -31.24
C GLY A 158 23.23 -1.80 -29.87
N VAL A 159 23.90 -0.65 -29.79
CA VAL A 159 24.29 -0.01 -28.53
C VAL A 159 23.22 0.97 -28.05
N TYR A 160 22.95 0.96 -26.74
CA TYR A 160 22.07 1.94 -26.10
C TYR A 160 22.73 3.31 -25.97
N LEU A 161 22.04 4.34 -26.47
CA LEU A 161 22.47 5.72 -26.42
C LEU A 161 21.39 6.57 -25.74
N SER A 162 21.83 7.47 -24.87
CA SER A 162 20.97 8.43 -24.16
C SER A 162 21.53 9.84 -24.32
N TYR A 163 20.74 10.74 -24.89
CA TYR A 163 21.10 12.14 -25.14
C TYR A 163 20.27 13.05 -24.27
N ILE A 164 20.89 14.03 -23.60
CA ILE A 164 20.12 15.05 -22.86
C ILE A 164 19.25 15.80 -23.86
N ALA A 165 17.95 15.89 -23.58
CA ALA A 165 17.01 16.61 -24.44
C ALA A 165 17.19 18.12 -24.30
N ASP A 166 17.10 18.86 -25.41
CA ASP A 166 17.01 20.32 -25.37
C ASP A 166 15.58 20.81 -25.06
N ASP A 167 15.37 22.13 -25.11
CA ASP A 167 14.08 22.78 -24.85
C ASP A 167 13.00 22.51 -25.91
N ARG A 168 13.34 21.78 -26.97
CA ARG A 168 12.46 21.39 -28.07
C ARG A 168 12.34 19.87 -28.22
N GLY A 169 12.94 19.10 -27.30
CA GLY A 169 12.94 17.64 -27.36
C GLY A 169 13.87 17.06 -28.43
N GLN A 170 14.87 17.81 -28.90
CA GLN A 170 15.90 17.30 -29.79
C GLN A 170 17.11 16.77 -29.02
N ARG A 171 17.95 15.99 -29.70
CA ARG A 171 19.20 15.45 -29.14
C ARG A 171 20.20 16.56 -28.85
N GLY A 172 20.45 16.80 -27.56
CA GLY A 172 21.60 17.54 -27.09
C GLY A 172 22.85 16.66 -26.95
N PRO A 173 23.74 16.94 -25.98
CA PRO A 173 24.92 16.13 -25.76
C PRO A 173 24.57 14.73 -25.25
N LEU A 174 25.42 13.75 -25.57
CA LEU A 174 25.35 12.42 -24.95
C LEU A 174 25.42 12.55 -23.43
N ARG A 175 24.60 11.78 -22.72
CA ARG A 175 24.53 11.84 -21.25
C ARG A 175 25.91 11.52 -20.65
N PRO A 176 26.41 12.33 -19.71
CA PRO A 176 27.69 12.05 -19.06
C PRO A 176 27.61 10.74 -18.29
N ASN A 177 28.73 10.00 -18.28
CA ASN A 177 28.88 8.72 -17.57
C ASN A 177 27.91 7.61 -18.03
N LEU A 178 27.33 7.71 -19.23
CA LEU A 178 26.54 6.64 -19.83
C LEU A 178 27.44 5.41 -20.10
N GLU A 179 27.03 4.25 -19.61
CA GLU A 179 27.67 2.99 -19.98
C GLU A 179 27.14 2.52 -21.34
N LEU A 180 28.05 2.34 -22.30
CA LEU A 180 27.69 1.88 -23.64
C LEU A 180 27.53 0.36 -23.64
N VAL A 181 26.29 -0.09 -23.50
CA VAL A 181 25.93 -1.50 -23.40
C VAL A 181 25.11 -1.95 -24.62
N PRO A 182 25.26 -3.20 -25.08
CA PRO A 182 24.36 -3.78 -26.06
C PRO A 182 22.93 -3.81 -25.52
N TYR A 183 21.96 -3.43 -26.36
CA TYR A 183 20.56 -3.43 -26.00
C TYR A 183 19.72 -3.95 -27.16
N ASP A 184 18.83 -4.88 -26.85
CA ASP A 184 17.79 -5.37 -27.76
C ASP A 184 16.47 -5.38 -26.98
N PRO A 185 15.47 -4.58 -27.38
CA PRO A 185 14.18 -4.52 -26.67
C PRO A 185 13.49 -5.88 -26.61
N ARG A 186 13.69 -6.75 -27.62
CA ARG A 186 13.00 -8.05 -27.74
C ARG A 186 13.45 -9.06 -26.70
N LEU A 187 14.64 -8.87 -26.14
CA LEU A 187 15.19 -9.73 -25.09
C LEU A 187 14.79 -9.26 -23.69
N ARG A 188 14.04 -8.16 -23.58
CA ARG A 188 13.67 -7.56 -22.29
C ARG A 188 12.39 -8.19 -21.74
N PRO A 189 12.25 -8.30 -20.41
CA PRO A 189 11.09 -8.93 -19.79
C PRO A 189 9.74 -8.34 -20.22
N TRP A 190 9.68 -7.03 -20.47
CA TRP A 190 8.47 -6.35 -20.91
C TRP A 190 8.05 -6.73 -22.33
N TYR A 191 8.99 -6.89 -23.25
CA TYR A 191 8.68 -7.29 -24.63
C TYR A 191 8.24 -8.74 -24.67
N ILE A 192 8.99 -9.63 -24.02
CA ILE A 192 8.68 -11.06 -23.92
C ILE A 192 7.29 -11.27 -23.29
N ALA A 193 7.00 -10.60 -22.18
CA ALA A 193 5.67 -10.69 -21.55
C ALA A 193 4.56 -10.25 -22.50
N THR A 194 4.80 -9.24 -23.33
CA THR A 194 3.83 -8.77 -24.33
C THR A 194 3.68 -9.76 -25.48
N GLU A 195 4.76 -10.37 -25.96
CA GLU A 195 4.71 -11.39 -27.02
C GLU A 195 3.92 -12.64 -26.56
N GLU A 196 4.08 -13.04 -25.30
CA GLU A 196 3.35 -14.18 -24.73
C GLU A 196 1.86 -13.87 -24.54
N VAL A 197 1.54 -12.69 -24.03
CA VAL A 197 0.18 -12.31 -23.63
C VAL A 197 -0.64 -11.74 -24.81
N ARG A 198 0.02 -11.08 -25.78
CA ARG A 198 -0.57 -10.49 -27.00
C ARG A 198 -1.72 -9.50 -26.76
N GLN A 199 -1.72 -8.84 -25.61
CA GLN A 199 -2.70 -7.80 -25.23
C GLN A 199 -2.02 -6.84 -24.25
N PRO A 200 -2.65 -5.67 -23.93
CA PRO A 200 -2.13 -4.78 -22.90
C PRO A 200 -1.82 -5.52 -21.60
N THR A 201 -0.58 -5.42 -21.12
CA THR A 201 -0.10 -6.19 -19.97
C THR A 201 0.96 -5.43 -19.17
N TRP A 202 1.32 -5.98 -18.01
CA TRP A 202 2.45 -5.54 -17.21
C TRP A 202 3.57 -6.58 -17.30
N SER A 203 4.81 -6.10 -17.35
CA SER A 203 5.98 -6.96 -17.20
C SER A 203 6.05 -7.52 -15.77
N PRO A 204 6.76 -8.65 -15.56
CA PRO A 204 7.24 -8.98 -14.23
C PRO A 204 8.19 -7.87 -13.72
N LEU A 205 8.50 -7.90 -12.42
CA LEU A 205 9.51 -7.01 -11.83
C LEU A 205 10.91 -7.33 -12.35
N TYR A 206 11.62 -6.30 -12.82
CA TYR A 206 12.98 -6.46 -13.34
C TYR A 206 13.81 -5.19 -13.18
N THR A 207 15.12 -5.31 -13.40
CA THR A 207 16.06 -4.18 -13.34
C THR A 207 16.14 -3.49 -14.70
N PHE A 208 15.81 -2.20 -14.73
CA PHE A 208 16.02 -1.30 -15.87
C PHE A 208 17.50 -1.11 -16.12
N ILE A 209 17.88 -0.79 -17.36
CA ILE A 209 19.30 -0.79 -17.74
C ILE A 209 20.00 0.50 -17.35
N ASP A 210 19.32 1.64 -17.49
CA ASP A 210 19.94 2.93 -17.32
C ASP A 210 18.93 4.04 -16.91
N PRO A 211 19.06 4.61 -15.70
CA PRO A 211 19.90 4.11 -14.60
C PRO A 211 19.38 2.75 -14.07
N PRO A 212 20.27 1.86 -13.57
CA PRO A 212 19.86 0.61 -12.94
C PRO A 212 18.89 0.83 -11.79
N SER A 213 17.64 0.44 -11.99
CA SER A 213 16.55 0.63 -11.03
C SER A 213 15.52 -0.49 -11.15
N LEU A 214 14.86 -0.82 -10.04
CA LEU A 214 13.85 -1.87 -10.01
C LEU A 214 12.49 -1.28 -10.36
N GLY A 215 11.76 -1.93 -11.26
CA GLY A 215 10.48 -1.41 -11.72
C GLY A 215 9.66 -2.42 -12.54
N LEU A 216 8.53 -1.90 -13.01
CA LEU A 216 7.54 -2.60 -13.82
C LEU A 216 7.27 -1.78 -15.07
N THR A 217 6.95 -2.45 -16.16
CA THR A 217 6.65 -1.80 -17.44
C THR A 217 5.21 -2.13 -17.83
N ALA A 218 4.38 -1.12 -18.04
CA ALA A 218 3.11 -1.27 -18.73
C ALA A 218 3.37 -1.33 -20.23
N THR A 219 2.66 -2.20 -20.94
CA THR A 219 2.91 -2.47 -22.36
C THR A 219 1.61 -2.59 -23.15
N VAL A 220 1.62 -2.14 -24.40
CA VAL A 220 0.55 -2.34 -25.39
C VAL A 220 1.18 -2.79 -26.71
N PRO A 221 0.79 -3.96 -27.26
CA PRO A 221 1.26 -4.39 -28.57
C PRO A 221 0.57 -3.60 -29.70
N LEU A 222 1.33 -3.26 -30.73
CA LEU A 222 0.86 -2.85 -32.03
C LEU A 222 1.08 -4.00 -33.01
N PHE A 223 0.00 -4.48 -33.62
CA PHE A 223 0.06 -5.54 -34.62
C PHE A 223 0.18 -4.94 -36.02
N GLY A 224 1.11 -5.48 -36.80
CA GLY A 224 1.27 -5.16 -38.22
C GLY A 224 0.52 -6.16 -39.10
N ASP A 225 1.00 -6.29 -40.34
CA ASP A 225 0.49 -7.30 -41.27
C ASP A 225 0.65 -8.72 -40.72
N ASN A 226 -0.28 -9.60 -41.06
CA ASN A 226 -0.28 -11.03 -40.68
C ASN A 226 -0.40 -11.31 -39.17
N ASP A 227 -0.93 -10.37 -38.37
CA ASP A 227 -1.11 -10.52 -36.91
C ASP A 227 0.23 -10.68 -36.16
N GLU A 228 1.35 -10.24 -36.75
CA GLU A 228 2.63 -10.17 -36.06
C GLU A 228 2.75 -8.86 -35.27
N ILE A 229 3.41 -8.89 -34.12
CA ILE A 229 3.71 -7.67 -33.37
C ILE A 229 4.74 -6.87 -34.17
N GLU A 230 4.37 -5.69 -34.64
CA GLU A 230 5.27 -4.76 -35.30
C GLU A 230 6.10 -3.99 -34.26
N ALA A 231 5.41 -3.53 -33.22
CA ALA A 231 5.99 -2.73 -32.16
C ALA A 231 5.27 -2.97 -30.83
N VAL A 232 5.97 -2.70 -29.73
CA VAL A 232 5.40 -2.71 -28.39
C VAL A 232 5.65 -1.34 -27.78
N PHE A 233 4.57 -0.63 -27.47
CA PHE A 233 4.62 0.61 -26.71
C PHE A 233 4.71 0.31 -25.24
N ALA A 234 5.55 1.06 -24.54
CA ALA A 234 5.89 0.77 -23.17
C ALA A 234 6.06 2.05 -22.35
N THR A 235 5.71 1.94 -21.08
CA THR A 235 5.87 3.02 -20.11
C THR A 235 6.35 2.40 -18.80
N ASP A 236 7.47 2.90 -18.29
CA ASP A 236 8.11 2.37 -17.09
C ASP A 236 7.68 3.12 -15.83
N LEU A 237 7.48 2.34 -14.76
CA LEU A 237 7.34 2.83 -13.40
C LEU A 237 8.43 2.19 -12.53
N THR A 238 9.29 3.02 -11.95
CA THR A 238 10.21 2.55 -10.92
C THR A 238 9.48 2.38 -9.59
N LEU A 239 9.97 1.47 -8.74
CA LEU A 239 9.43 1.32 -7.38
C LEU A 239 9.64 2.59 -6.53
N GLN A 240 10.64 3.40 -6.87
CA GLN A 240 10.88 4.69 -6.24
C GLN A 240 9.74 5.68 -6.56
N ILE A 241 9.33 5.77 -7.83
CA ILE A 241 8.19 6.63 -8.22
C ILE A 241 6.90 6.16 -7.54
N ILE A 242 6.64 4.85 -7.46
CA ILE A 242 5.47 4.31 -6.74
C ILE A 242 5.55 4.73 -5.26
N THR A 243 6.72 4.60 -4.63
CA THR A 243 6.95 5.02 -3.25
C THR A 243 6.71 6.52 -3.04
N ASP A 244 7.20 7.36 -3.95
CA ASP A 244 7.02 8.80 -3.86
C ASP A 244 5.57 9.23 -4.09
N PHE A 245 4.84 8.55 -4.98
CA PHE A 245 3.39 8.72 -5.12
C PHE A 245 2.66 8.36 -3.81
N LEU A 246 2.98 7.22 -3.19
CA LEU A 246 2.33 6.81 -1.93
C LEU A 246 2.60 7.77 -0.77
N ARG A 247 3.73 8.48 -0.79
CA ARG A 247 4.06 9.52 0.21
C ARG A 247 3.27 10.81 0.02
N GLN A 248 2.74 11.07 -1.17
CA GLN A 248 1.87 12.22 -1.44
C GLN A 248 0.44 12.02 -0.91
N ILE A 249 0.06 10.78 -0.59
CA ILE A 249 -1.25 10.49 -0.02
C ILE A 249 -1.26 10.92 1.44
N GLU A 250 -2.12 11.89 1.77
CA GLU A 250 -2.32 12.34 3.15
C GLU A 250 -2.89 11.22 4.02
N LEU A 251 -2.20 10.93 5.12
CA LEU A 251 -2.58 9.92 6.11
C LEU A 251 -2.87 10.56 7.46
N VAL A 252 -3.72 9.91 8.24
CA VAL A 252 -3.89 10.22 9.66
C VAL A 252 -2.60 9.85 10.40
N ASP A 253 -2.25 10.60 11.46
CA ASP A 253 -1.05 10.36 12.28
C ASP A 253 -0.84 8.87 12.62
N GLY A 254 0.36 8.36 12.27
CA GLY A 254 0.75 6.97 12.51
C GLY A 254 0.29 5.96 11.46
N GLY A 255 -0.41 6.39 10.40
CA GLY A 255 -0.78 5.54 9.26
C GLY A 255 0.40 5.22 8.34
N SER A 256 0.33 4.09 7.62
CA SER A 256 1.29 3.73 6.57
C SER A 256 0.60 2.93 5.48
N ILE A 257 1.01 3.14 4.23
CA ILE A 257 0.51 2.46 3.04
C ILE A 257 1.62 1.55 2.51
N PHE A 258 1.25 0.35 2.11
CA PHE A 258 2.12 -0.60 1.44
C PHE A 258 1.40 -1.12 0.20
N VAL A 259 2.10 -1.17 -0.92
CA VAL A 259 1.61 -1.81 -2.15
C VAL A 259 2.42 -3.06 -2.37
N VAL A 260 1.74 -4.19 -2.47
CA VAL A 260 2.34 -5.52 -2.63
C VAL A 260 1.78 -6.15 -3.88
N GLU A 261 2.65 -6.75 -4.68
CA GLU A 261 2.27 -7.52 -5.85
C GLU A 261 1.60 -8.84 -5.39
N ARG A 262 0.41 -9.12 -5.92
CA ARG A 262 -0.51 -10.12 -5.35
C ARG A 262 0.02 -11.55 -5.43
N GLU A 263 0.74 -11.89 -6.48
CA GLU A 263 1.09 -13.29 -6.78
C GLU A 263 2.41 -13.69 -6.11
N THR A 264 3.38 -12.79 -6.14
CA THR A 264 4.73 -12.97 -5.61
C THR A 264 4.86 -12.51 -4.15
N GLY A 265 3.98 -11.62 -3.69
CA GLY A 265 4.09 -11.00 -2.37
C GLY A 265 5.20 -9.95 -2.27
N VAL A 266 5.76 -9.50 -3.39
CA VAL A 266 6.83 -8.50 -3.41
C VAL A 266 6.28 -7.11 -3.08
N LEU A 267 6.97 -6.39 -2.19
CA LEU A 267 6.67 -4.99 -1.88
C LEU A 267 7.06 -4.09 -3.06
N LEU A 268 6.08 -3.44 -3.67
CA LEU A 268 6.27 -2.49 -4.77
C LEU A 268 6.52 -1.05 -4.28
N GLY A 269 6.03 -0.70 -3.10
CA GLY A 269 6.26 0.63 -2.53
C GLY A 269 5.64 0.79 -1.15
N ASN A 270 6.11 1.79 -0.42
CA ASN A 270 5.55 2.13 0.90
C ASN A 270 5.57 3.63 1.18
N SER A 271 4.62 4.14 1.97
CA SER A 271 4.56 5.56 2.34
C SER A 271 5.41 5.91 3.57
N SER A 272 6.03 4.93 4.23
CA SER A 272 6.82 5.15 5.44
C SER A 272 8.25 5.60 5.11
N ASN A 273 8.94 6.19 6.08
CA ASN A 273 10.36 6.53 5.96
C ASN A 273 11.28 5.29 6.09
N ALA A 274 10.72 4.08 6.26
CA ALA A 274 11.50 2.86 6.24
C ALA A 274 11.93 2.54 4.80
N LEU A 275 13.23 2.26 4.61
CA LEU A 275 13.77 1.87 3.31
C LEU A 275 12.97 0.68 2.75
N PRO A 276 12.54 0.71 1.48
CA PRO A 276 11.71 -0.35 0.91
C PRO A 276 12.38 -1.74 0.88
N PHE A 277 13.69 -1.82 1.10
CA PHE A 277 14.51 -3.01 0.82
C PHE A 277 15.36 -3.49 2.01
N GLY A 278 15.04 -3.06 3.24
CA GLY A 278 15.67 -3.63 4.45
C GLY A 278 14.85 -4.81 4.96
N ASN A 279 15.38 -6.04 4.84
CA ASN A 279 14.89 -7.31 5.44
C ASN A 279 13.55 -7.20 6.18
N LEU A 280 12.44 -7.20 5.44
CA LEU A 280 11.11 -7.29 6.02
C LEU A 280 10.82 -8.76 6.36
N LEU A 281 11.00 -9.10 7.63
CA LEU A 281 10.37 -10.27 8.23
C LEU A 281 8.85 -10.07 8.15
N MET A 282 8.21 -10.72 7.17
CA MET A 282 6.76 -10.86 7.17
C MET A 282 6.33 -11.67 8.39
N VAL A 283 5.77 -11.01 9.40
CA VAL A 283 4.96 -11.67 10.42
C VAL A 283 3.52 -11.66 9.92
N THR A 284 3.15 -12.68 9.16
CA THR A 284 1.74 -12.96 8.87
C THR A 284 1.12 -13.61 10.11
N TRP A 285 0.06 -13.02 10.66
CA TRP A 285 -0.77 -13.66 11.68
C TRP A 285 -1.98 -14.34 11.02
N LYS A 286 -2.36 -15.50 11.57
CA LYS A 286 -3.50 -16.33 11.15
C LYS A 286 -4.85 -15.67 11.42
#